data_AF-A0A0A0AI59-F1
#
_entry.id   AF-A0A0A0AI59-F1
#
_cell.length_a   1.000
_cell.length_b   1.000
_cell.length_c   1.000
_cell.angle_alpha   90.00
_cell.angle_beta   90.00
_cell.angle_gamma   90.00
#
_symmetry.space_group_name_H-M   'P 1'
#
loop_
_entity.id
_entity.type
_entity.pdbx_description
1 polymer ?
#
loop_
_entity_poly.entity_id
_entity_poly.type
_entity_poly.pdbx_seq_one_letter_code
_entity_poly.pdbx_strand_id
1 'polypeptide(L)'
;VNSTKVWTDPLNDLSQLQDCSVFIRIINKIEGEVAREGGGKKKPIRVNGALGSSEHCKHKSTAENLVSAQELLEGEELALAKVAVLLLYHTSMSCKSPGDWNEFDYKTQVELASILKFVLDNEESLNENLEMFLQRKAPLSSSSASSSSSEEHSPLLSLPHKREVRFLELQKIASSSGANNMLSGPPSSPMGDVMQTPQFQLRRLKKQLAVERENRDELEVELAENRKLITEKDAQITMMQQRIDRLALLNEKQAADQREPREVEELREKNESLMVRLHEALRQCQDLKTEKGQMDRKINQLSEENGDLSFKLREIASHLVQLQEALNELSEEHNAAMTQSQEKQGQLESDLHAALQEKKCSEEKIEILQGKISLLEDQLAKLGDCGAQEKGEVMGDVLKLEELKQEVSSLAAKGAELQATVLRLEEEKQQREAALQSERGRFEEEKRQ
;
A
#
# COMPACT_ATOMS: atom_id res chain seq x y z
N VAL A 1 -60.09 16.05 -77.90
CA VAL A 1 -58.77 16.61 -77.55
C VAL A 1 -58.90 17.76 -76.55
N ASN A 2 -59.50 18.91 -76.91
CA ASN A 2 -59.64 20.10 -76.05
C ASN A 2 -60.20 19.79 -74.63
N SER A 3 -61.20 18.91 -74.55
CA SER A 3 -61.80 18.41 -73.29
C SER A 3 -60.83 17.80 -72.28
N THR A 4 -59.66 17.29 -72.72
CA THR A 4 -58.69 16.65 -71.82
C THR A 4 -58.02 17.66 -70.87
N LYS A 5 -58.17 18.97 -71.13
CA LYS A 5 -57.59 20.10 -70.37
C LYS A 5 -56.06 20.02 -70.27
N VAL A 6 -55.47 19.40 -71.30
CA VAL A 6 -54.02 19.16 -71.47
C VAL A 6 -53.31 20.35 -72.11
N TRP A 7 -54.04 21.19 -72.86
CA TRP A 7 -53.55 22.41 -73.50
C TRP A 7 -54.48 23.58 -73.12
N THR A 8 -53.93 24.80 -73.05
CA THR A 8 -54.64 26.00 -72.55
C THR A 8 -55.51 26.68 -73.60
N ASP A 9 -55.08 26.65 -74.86
CA ASP A 9 -55.80 27.29 -75.97
C ASP A 9 -56.67 26.27 -76.72
N PRO A 10 -57.92 26.62 -77.09
CA PRO A 10 -58.78 25.71 -77.85
C PRO A 10 -58.24 25.51 -79.26
N LEU A 11 -57.92 24.26 -79.60
CA LEU A 11 -57.49 23.89 -80.95
C LEU A 11 -58.70 23.78 -81.87
N ASN A 12 -58.62 24.42 -83.03
CA ASN A 12 -59.73 24.53 -84.00
C ASN A 12 -59.49 23.71 -85.27
N ASP A 13 -58.25 23.31 -85.52
CA ASP A 13 -57.85 22.56 -86.72
C ASP A 13 -56.93 21.40 -86.36
N LEU A 14 -56.99 20.31 -87.13
CA LEU A 14 -56.26 19.07 -86.86
C LEU A 14 -54.76 19.24 -87.15
N SER A 15 -54.40 20.11 -88.11
CA SER A 15 -53.01 20.49 -88.42
C SER A 15 -52.22 20.96 -87.18
N GLN A 16 -52.91 21.57 -86.21
CA GLN A 16 -52.31 22.07 -84.96
C GLN A 16 -51.79 20.94 -84.04
N LEU A 17 -52.09 19.67 -84.34
CA LEU A 17 -51.61 18.49 -83.61
C LEU A 17 -50.36 17.84 -84.23
N GLN A 18 -49.86 18.34 -85.37
CA GLN A 18 -48.67 17.81 -86.06
C GLN A 18 -47.42 17.75 -85.16
N ASP A 19 -47.28 18.68 -84.21
CA ASP A 19 -46.13 18.73 -83.30
C ASP A 19 -46.05 17.56 -82.29
N CYS A 20 -47.12 16.75 -82.22
CA CYS A 20 -47.32 15.61 -81.34
C CYS A 20 -47.25 15.91 -79.82
N SER A 21 -47.11 17.16 -79.39
CA SER A 21 -46.89 17.50 -77.97
C SER A 21 -48.13 17.26 -77.12
N VAL A 22 -49.30 17.60 -77.66
CA VAL A 22 -50.60 17.37 -77.04
C VAL A 22 -50.86 15.87 -76.87
N PHE A 23 -50.54 15.06 -77.89
CA PHE A 23 -50.67 13.60 -77.83
C PHE A 23 -49.77 12.98 -76.75
N ILE A 24 -48.49 13.38 -76.67
CA ILE A 24 -47.57 12.89 -75.62
C ILE A 24 -48.07 13.26 -74.21
N ARG A 25 -48.60 14.47 -74.02
CA ARG A 25 -49.12 14.90 -72.72
C ARG A 25 -50.45 14.22 -72.36
N ILE A 26 -51.24 13.77 -73.33
CA ILE A 26 -52.39 12.86 -73.12
C ILE A 26 -51.89 11.46 -72.71
N ILE A 27 -50.89 10.90 -73.37
CA ILE A 27 -50.34 9.56 -73.07
C ILE A 27 -49.86 9.47 -71.62
N ASN A 28 -49.02 10.41 -71.17
CA ASN A 28 -48.53 10.44 -69.78
C ASN A 28 -49.68 10.46 -68.75
N LYS A 29 -50.80 11.15 -69.07
CA LYS A 29 -52.01 11.23 -68.22
C LYS A 29 -52.79 9.90 -68.18
N ILE A 30 -52.72 9.08 -69.24
CA ILE A 30 -53.35 7.75 -69.32
C ILE A 30 -52.52 6.70 -68.56
N GLU A 31 -51.19 6.76 -68.68
CA GLU A 31 -50.24 5.82 -68.08
C GLU A 31 -50.01 6.08 -66.58
N GLY A 32 -50.44 7.24 -66.07
CA GLY A 32 -50.22 7.65 -64.68
C GLY A 32 -48.77 8.08 -64.39
N GLU A 33 -47.91 8.12 -65.41
CA GLU A 33 -46.51 8.51 -65.27
C GLU A 33 -46.41 10.03 -65.05
N VAL A 34 -46.05 10.43 -63.83
CA VAL A 34 -45.68 11.82 -63.53
C VAL A 34 -44.49 12.18 -64.40
N ALA A 35 -44.66 13.22 -65.22
CA ALA A 35 -43.82 13.52 -66.38
C ALA A 35 -42.31 13.36 -66.14
N ARG A 36 -41.75 12.24 -66.62
CA ARG A 36 -40.30 12.14 -66.84
C ARG A 36 -39.97 12.89 -68.11
N GLU A 37 -39.31 14.03 -67.97
CA GLU A 37 -38.77 14.82 -69.07
C GLU A 37 -37.50 14.15 -69.64
N GLY A 38 -37.67 12.91 -70.13
CA GLY A 38 -36.64 12.08 -70.72
C GLY A 38 -36.46 12.41 -72.21
N GLY A 39 -35.32 13.00 -72.55
CA GLY A 39 -35.06 13.53 -73.89
C GLY A 39 -34.79 12.48 -74.98
N GLY A 40 -34.67 12.97 -76.22
CA GLY A 40 -33.85 12.32 -77.26
C GLY A 40 -34.52 11.34 -78.22
N LYS A 41 -35.76 10.88 -78.00
CA LYS A 41 -36.52 10.12 -79.02
C LYS A 41 -37.34 11.09 -79.88
N LYS A 42 -37.25 10.99 -81.22
CA LYS A 42 -38.06 11.82 -82.15
C LYS A 42 -39.53 11.73 -81.75
N LYS A 43 -40.19 12.87 -81.49
CA LYS A 43 -41.57 12.95 -80.96
C LYS A 43 -42.57 11.94 -81.58
N PRO A 44 -42.70 11.80 -82.92
CA PRO A 44 -43.62 10.82 -83.53
C PRO A 44 -43.30 9.36 -83.18
N ILE A 45 -42.04 9.00 -82.96
CA ILE A 45 -41.63 7.64 -82.57
C ILE A 45 -42.10 7.30 -81.14
N ARG A 46 -42.14 8.28 -80.23
CA ARG A 46 -42.68 8.07 -78.87
C ARG A 46 -44.20 7.83 -78.92
N VAL A 47 -44.92 8.55 -79.78
CA VAL A 47 -46.38 8.36 -79.97
C VAL A 47 -46.67 6.98 -80.56
N ASN A 48 -45.97 6.59 -81.62
CA ASN A 48 -46.12 5.23 -82.18
C ASN A 48 -45.72 4.13 -81.19
N GLY A 49 -44.68 4.35 -80.36
CA GLY A 49 -44.27 3.37 -79.34
C GLY A 49 -45.32 3.13 -78.24
N ALA A 50 -46.00 4.18 -77.79
CA ALA A 50 -47.03 4.10 -76.74
C ALA A 50 -48.43 3.68 -77.25
N LEU A 51 -48.66 3.76 -78.56
CA LEU A 51 -49.89 3.25 -79.21
C LEU A 51 -49.71 1.85 -79.81
N GLY A 52 -48.48 1.50 -80.21
CA GLY A 52 -48.09 0.17 -80.69
C GLY A 52 -48.00 -0.88 -79.57
N SER A 53 -47.90 -0.46 -78.31
CA SER A 53 -47.94 -1.32 -77.11
C SER A 53 -49.34 -1.88 -76.79
N SER A 54 -50.14 -2.17 -77.81
CA SER A 54 -51.33 -3.02 -77.73
C SER A 54 -50.94 -4.50 -77.58
N GLU A 55 -50.18 -4.83 -76.53
CA GLU A 55 -49.69 -6.18 -76.24
C GLU A 55 -50.80 -7.18 -75.82
N HIS A 56 -52.07 -6.81 -76.01
CA HIS A 56 -53.23 -7.55 -75.51
C HIS A 56 -54.09 -8.17 -76.64
N CYS A 57 -53.69 -8.01 -77.91
CA CYS A 57 -54.27 -8.77 -79.02
C CYS A 57 -53.54 -10.12 -79.19
N LYS A 58 -54.29 -11.23 -79.29
CA LYS A 58 -53.74 -12.60 -79.21
C LYS A 58 -52.98 -13.10 -80.45
N HIS A 59 -52.79 -12.25 -81.46
CA HIS A 59 -52.17 -12.62 -82.74
C HIS A 59 -51.02 -11.66 -83.09
N LYS A 60 -49.79 -11.96 -82.63
CA LYS A 60 -48.55 -11.28 -83.05
C LYS A 60 -48.17 -11.70 -84.49
N SER A 61 -48.95 -11.33 -85.52
CA SER A 61 -48.70 -11.76 -86.92
C SER A 61 -49.23 -10.85 -88.05
N THR A 62 -49.21 -9.52 -87.89
CA THR A 62 -49.11 -8.59 -89.04
C THR A 62 -48.28 -7.38 -88.62
N ALA A 63 -47.16 -7.14 -89.31
CA ALA A 63 -46.19 -6.10 -88.97
C ALA A 63 -46.51 -4.75 -89.64
N GLU A 64 -47.79 -4.36 -89.61
CA GLU A 64 -48.24 -3.04 -90.05
C GLU A 64 -48.54 -2.18 -88.81
N ASN A 65 -47.75 -1.13 -88.60
CA ASN A 65 -48.07 -0.14 -87.58
C ASN A 65 -49.33 0.61 -88.01
N LEU A 66 -50.32 0.71 -87.12
CA LEU A 66 -51.62 1.37 -87.34
C LEU A 66 -51.53 2.86 -87.78
N VAL A 67 -50.35 3.46 -87.69
CA VAL A 67 -50.04 4.83 -88.09
C VAL A 67 -48.60 4.86 -88.63
N SER A 68 -48.38 5.34 -89.85
CA SER A 68 -47.02 5.53 -90.35
C SER A 68 -46.37 6.75 -89.69
N ALA A 69 -45.17 6.57 -89.13
CA ALA A 69 -44.43 7.68 -88.54
C ALA A 69 -44.01 8.77 -89.56
N GLN A 70 -44.07 8.45 -90.86
CA GLN A 70 -43.79 9.35 -91.98
C GLN A 70 -45.01 10.25 -92.29
N GLU A 71 -46.20 9.68 -92.47
CA GLU A 71 -47.47 10.42 -92.64
C GLU A 71 -47.71 11.42 -91.48
N LEU A 72 -47.37 11.00 -90.25
CA LEU A 72 -47.47 11.83 -89.05
C LEU A 72 -46.47 13.00 -89.04
N LEU A 73 -45.30 12.85 -89.68
CA LEU A 73 -44.32 13.93 -89.87
C LEU A 73 -44.76 14.91 -90.98
N GLU A 74 -45.33 14.37 -92.06
CA GLU A 74 -45.86 15.13 -93.20
C GLU A 74 -47.13 15.92 -92.83
N GLY A 75 -47.73 15.60 -91.68
CA GLY A 75 -48.88 16.33 -91.13
C GLY A 75 -50.21 15.88 -91.72
N GLU A 76 -50.27 14.65 -92.24
CA GLU A 76 -51.47 14.12 -92.86
C GLU A 76 -52.62 14.04 -91.84
N GLU A 77 -53.73 14.72 -92.16
CA GLU A 77 -54.91 14.78 -91.29
C GLU A 77 -55.45 13.39 -90.94
N LEU A 78 -55.38 12.45 -91.88
CA LEU A 78 -55.80 11.07 -91.66
C LEU A 78 -54.94 10.37 -90.59
N ALA A 79 -53.61 10.53 -90.61
CA ALA A 79 -52.72 9.95 -89.61
C ALA A 79 -52.95 10.58 -88.22
N LEU A 80 -53.14 11.91 -88.16
CA LEU A 80 -53.47 12.63 -86.93
C LEU A 80 -54.83 12.20 -86.36
N ALA A 81 -55.82 11.93 -87.23
CA ALA A 81 -57.13 11.40 -86.85
C ALA A 81 -57.03 9.95 -86.33
N LYS A 82 -56.27 9.06 -87.00
CA LYS A 82 -56.00 7.69 -86.53
C LYS A 82 -55.40 7.71 -85.12
N VAL A 83 -54.38 8.55 -84.86
CA VAL A 83 -53.80 8.75 -83.51
C VAL A 83 -54.83 9.24 -82.49
N ALA A 84 -55.67 10.23 -82.86
CA ALA A 84 -56.70 10.76 -81.96
C ALA A 84 -57.77 9.71 -81.59
N VAL A 85 -58.14 8.83 -82.51
CA VAL A 85 -59.08 7.71 -82.27
C VAL A 85 -58.47 6.65 -81.34
N LEU A 86 -57.20 6.28 -81.55
CA LEU A 86 -56.52 5.35 -80.65
C LEU A 86 -56.39 5.93 -79.24
N LEU A 87 -55.99 7.20 -79.10
CA LEU A 87 -55.93 7.87 -77.80
C LEU A 87 -57.31 8.00 -77.14
N LEU A 88 -58.39 8.19 -77.91
CA LEU A 88 -59.75 8.12 -77.39
C LEU A 88 -60.04 6.74 -76.78
N TYR A 89 -59.72 5.65 -77.48
CA TYR A 89 -59.87 4.28 -76.95
C TYR A 89 -59.04 4.04 -75.67
N HIS A 90 -57.74 4.36 -75.70
CA HIS A 90 -56.85 4.20 -74.55
C HIS A 90 -57.30 5.05 -73.34
N THR A 91 -57.76 6.28 -73.56
CA THR A 91 -58.32 7.14 -72.50
C THR A 91 -59.57 6.50 -71.91
N SER A 92 -60.54 6.09 -72.75
CA SER A 92 -61.77 5.42 -72.29
C SER A 92 -61.47 4.17 -71.48
N MET A 93 -60.49 3.36 -71.89
CA MET A 93 -60.08 2.14 -71.19
C MET A 93 -59.45 2.41 -69.82
N SER A 94 -58.82 3.58 -69.62
CA SER A 94 -58.29 4.03 -68.32
C SER A 94 -59.27 4.88 -67.50
N CYS A 95 -60.34 5.42 -68.10
CA CYS A 95 -61.34 6.24 -67.42
C CYS A 95 -61.98 5.52 -66.22
N LYS A 96 -62.04 6.21 -65.07
CA LYS A 96 -62.57 5.62 -63.84
C LYS A 96 -64.10 5.61 -63.82
N SER A 97 -64.76 6.63 -64.39
CA SER A 97 -66.22 6.75 -64.42
C SER A 97 -66.77 6.97 -65.85
N PRO A 98 -67.98 6.49 -66.17
CA PRO A 98 -68.69 6.89 -67.41
C PRO A 98 -69.16 8.35 -67.39
N GLY A 99 -69.27 8.96 -66.20
CA GLY A 99 -69.76 10.34 -66.01
C GLY A 99 -68.81 11.41 -66.56
N ASP A 100 -67.53 11.05 -66.75
CA ASP A 100 -66.49 11.90 -67.34
C ASP A 100 -66.85 12.36 -68.78
N TRP A 101 -67.79 11.65 -69.44
CA TRP A 101 -68.26 11.94 -70.80
C TRP A 101 -69.54 12.79 -70.87
N ASN A 102 -70.12 13.17 -69.73
CA ASN A 102 -71.30 14.04 -69.70
C ASN A 102 -70.97 15.53 -69.95
N GLU A 103 -69.69 15.91 -70.07
CA GLU A 103 -69.24 17.28 -70.41
C GLU A 103 -69.48 17.64 -71.89
N PHE A 104 -69.78 16.66 -72.75
CA PHE A 104 -69.96 16.88 -74.20
C PHE A 104 -71.44 17.01 -74.60
N ASP A 105 -71.72 17.78 -75.65
CA ASP A 105 -73.04 17.82 -76.30
C ASP A 105 -73.48 16.44 -76.81
N TYR A 106 -74.78 16.17 -76.78
CA TYR A 106 -75.34 14.87 -77.19
C TYR A 106 -74.91 14.44 -78.60
N LYS A 107 -74.83 15.37 -79.56
CA LYS A 107 -74.34 15.09 -80.92
C LYS A 107 -72.88 14.59 -80.91
N THR A 108 -72.01 15.28 -80.17
CA THR A 108 -70.61 14.89 -79.98
C THR A 108 -70.50 13.55 -79.25
N GLN A 109 -71.35 13.27 -78.26
CA GLN A 109 -71.41 11.97 -77.59
C GLN A 109 -71.80 10.84 -78.56
N VAL A 110 -72.80 11.04 -79.43
CA VAL A 110 -73.18 10.06 -80.47
C VAL A 110 -72.00 9.80 -81.42
N GLU A 111 -71.31 10.85 -81.86
CA GLU A 111 -70.16 10.70 -82.77
C GLU A 111 -68.99 9.97 -82.10
N LEU A 112 -68.61 10.35 -80.88
CA LEU A 112 -67.56 9.67 -80.11
C LEU A 112 -67.94 8.22 -79.77
N ALA A 113 -69.20 7.95 -79.44
CA ALA A 113 -69.70 6.60 -79.21
C ALA A 113 -69.66 5.75 -80.49
N SER A 114 -69.99 6.32 -81.65
CA SER A 114 -69.88 5.63 -82.94
C SER A 114 -68.42 5.26 -83.27
N ILE A 115 -67.47 6.14 -82.95
CA ILE A 115 -66.03 5.91 -83.10
C ILE A 115 -65.56 4.81 -82.13
N LEU A 116 -65.89 4.92 -80.84
CA LEU A 116 -65.46 3.95 -79.83
C LEU A 116 -66.06 2.56 -80.11
N LYS A 117 -67.33 2.49 -80.50
CA LYS A 117 -67.99 1.24 -80.91
C LYS A 117 -67.31 0.63 -82.13
N PHE A 118 -67.02 1.44 -83.16
CA PHE A 118 -66.28 0.98 -84.33
C PHE A 118 -64.92 0.35 -83.95
N VAL A 119 -64.14 1.00 -83.06
CA VAL A 119 -62.86 0.46 -82.57
C VAL A 119 -63.06 -0.85 -81.78
N LEU A 120 -64.13 -0.97 -81.02
CA LEU A 120 -64.43 -2.20 -80.26
C LEU A 120 -64.83 -3.37 -81.17
N ASP A 121 -65.62 -3.08 -82.21
CA ASP A 121 -66.14 -4.06 -83.17
C ASP A 121 -65.04 -4.55 -84.14
N ASN A 122 -64.01 -3.74 -84.42
CA ASN A 122 -62.95 -4.01 -85.42
C ASN A 122 -61.54 -4.17 -84.83
N GLU A 123 -61.39 -4.56 -83.55
CA GLU A 123 -60.10 -4.64 -82.85
C GLU A 123 -59.02 -5.48 -83.57
N GLU A 124 -59.41 -6.56 -84.26
CA GLU A 124 -58.47 -7.49 -84.92
C GLU A 124 -58.05 -7.06 -86.33
N SER A 125 -58.77 -6.10 -86.96
CA SER A 125 -58.56 -5.65 -88.35
C SER A 125 -58.61 -4.12 -88.48
N LEU A 126 -58.21 -3.42 -87.41
CA LEU A 126 -58.45 -1.98 -87.25
C LEU A 126 -57.76 -1.12 -88.34
N ASN A 127 -56.62 -1.56 -88.89
CA ASN A 127 -55.81 -0.78 -89.83
C ASN A 127 -56.59 -0.36 -91.09
N GLU A 128 -57.07 -1.35 -91.86
CA GLU A 128 -57.77 -1.16 -93.13
C GLU A 128 -59.14 -0.49 -92.94
N ASN A 129 -59.85 -0.86 -91.87
CA ASN A 129 -61.24 -0.44 -91.67
C ASN A 129 -61.34 0.99 -91.10
N LEU A 130 -60.38 1.43 -90.28
CA LEU A 130 -60.41 2.76 -89.65
C LEU A 130 -60.24 3.88 -90.67
N GLU A 131 -59.43 3.65 -91.70
CA GLU A 131 -59.23 4.59 -92.79
C GLU A 131 -60.52 4.83 -93.59
N MET A 132 -61.15 3.75 -94.04
CA MET A 132 -62.45 3.78 -94.72
C MET A 132 -63.54 4.46 -93.85
N PHE A 133 -63.53 4.22 -92.54
CA PHE A 133 -64.48 4.82 -91.61
C PHE A 133 -64.28 6.33 -91.43
N LEU A 134 -63.03 6.80 -91.38
CA LEU A 134 -62.69 8.23 -91.25
C LEU A 134 -62.98 8.99 -92.55
N GLN A 135 -62.55 8.47 -93.71
CA GLN A 135 -62.80 9.10 -95.01
C GLN A 135 -64.31 9.27 -95.29
N ARG A 136 -65.14 8.29 -94.90
CA ARG A 136 -66.60 8.35 -95.06
C ARG A 136 -67.30 9.45 -94.24
N LYS A 137 -66.62 10.06 -93.25
CA LYS A 137 -67.18 11.14 -92.40
C LYS A 137 -66.74 12.56 -92.82
N ALA A 138 -65.87 12.73 -93.81
CA ALA A 138 -65.39 14.05 -94.23
C ALA A 138 -66.37 14.76 -95.21
N PRO A 139 -66.66 16.07 -95.05
CA PRO A 139 -67.48 16.81 -96.02
C PRO A 139 -66.67 17.20 -97.27
N LEU A 140 -67.08 16.72 -98.45
CA LEU A 140 -66.52 17.11 -99.74
C LEU A 140 -67.24 18.35 -100.32
N SER A 141 -66.48 19.37 -100.74
CA SER A 141 -67.03 20.57 -101.38
C SER A 141 -67.19 20.39 -102.89
N SER A 142 -68.45 20.41 -103.37
CA SER A 142 -68.96 20.96 -104.67
C SER A 142 -68.09 20.89 -105.95
N SER A 143 -68.57 20.56 -107.16
CA SER A 143 -69.88 20.16 -107.73
C SER A 143 -69.58 19.81 -109.22
N SER A 144 -70.22 18.85 -109.93
CA SER A 144 -71.55 18.99 -110.54
C SER A 144 -71.86 17.79 -111.46
N ALA A 145 -73.12 17.32 -111.48
CA ALA A 145 -73.79 16.46 -112.48
C ALA A 145 -73.13 15.09 -112.86
N SER A 146 -73.86 14.00 -113.09
CA SER A 146 -75.22 13.89 -113.63
C SER A 146 -76.01 12.65 -113.13
N SER A 147 -77.28 12.59 -113.53
CA SER A 147 -78.37 11.69 -113.12
C SER A 147 -78.30 10.24 -113.62
N SER A 148 -78.86 9.30 -112.85
CA SER A 148 -80.07 8.56 -113.30
C SER A 148 -80.82 7.91 -112.14
N SER A 149 -82.15 7.97 -112.20
CA SER A 149 -83.10 7.24 -111.34
C SER A 149 -83.32 5.80 -111.83
N SER A 150 -83.78 4.93 -110.93
CA SER A 150 -84.64 3.79 -111.29
C SER A 150 -85.55 3.43 -110.11
N GLU A 151 -86.78 3.03 -110.42
CA GLU A 151 -87.91 2.95 -109.49
C GLU A 151 -88.07 1.59 -108.78
N GLU A 152 -88.90 1.64 -107.73
CA GLU A 152 -89.83 0.62 -107.23
C GLU A 152 -89.52 -0.88 -107.35
N HIS A 153 -89.60 -1.58 -106.20
CA HIS A 153 -90.80 -2.39 -105.89
C HIS A 153 -90.86 -2.71 -104.39
N SER A 154 -91.96 -2.32 -103.74
CA SER A 154 -92.51 -3.01 -102.56
C SER A 154 -93.62 -3.96 -103.03
N PRO A 155 -93.89 -5.10 -102.37
CA PRO A 155 -94.88 -5.02 -101.31
C PRO A 155 -94.71 -5.97 -100.10
N LEU A 156 -95.09 -5.44 -98.95
CA LEU A 156 -95.99 -6.02 -97.93
C LEU A 156 -95.82 -7.49 -97.45
N LEU A 157 -95.65 -7.59 -96.13
CA LEU A 157 -96.37 -8.47 -95.20
C LEU A 157 -96.26 -10.00 -95.39
N SER A 158 -95.54 -10.64 -94.45
CA SER A 158 -96.05 -11.88 -93.84
C SER A 158 -95.65 -12.00 -92.37
N LEU A 159 -96.67 -11.86 -91.52
CA LEU A 159 -96.69 -12.18 -90.10
C LEU A 159 -96.47 -13.70 -89.88
N PRO A 160 -95.71 -14.10 -88.85
CA PRO A 160 -96.09 -15.30 -88.11
C PRO A 160 -96.24 -15.03 -86.61
N HIS A 161 -97.51 -14.97 -86.20
CA HIS A 161 -98.09 -15.56 -84.99
C HIS A 161 -97.17 -15.82 -83.78
N LYS A 162 -97.30 -14.91 -82.80
CA LYS A 162 -97.31 -15.16 -81.34
C LYS A 162 -96.83 -16.54 -80.85
N ARG A 163 -95.66 -16.57 -80.22
CA ARG A 163 -95.48 -17.27 -78.94
C ARG A 163 -95.11 -16.26 -77.86
N GLU A 164 -96.10 -15.88 -77.06
CA GLU A 164 -95.93 -15.04 -75.88
C GLU A 164 -95.26 -15.88 -74.77
N VAL A 165 -93.93 -15.85 -74.73
CA VAL A 165 -93.19 -16.38 -73.56
C VAL A 165 -93.17 -15.28 -72.51
N ARG A 166 -93.99 -15.44 -71.46
CA ARG A 166 -93.91 -14.59 -70.27
C ARG A 166 -92.62 -14.90 -69.53
N PHE A 167 -91.61 -14.06 -69.72
CA PHE A 167 -90.49 -14.02 -68.79
C PHE A 167 -91.02 -13.52 -67.45
N LEU A 168 -90.81 -14.29 -66.38
CA LEU A 168 -90.93 -13.75 -65.03
C LEU A 168 -89.90 -12.63 -64.87
N GLU A 169 -90.32 -11.54 -64.24
CA GLU A 169 -89.45 -10.45 -63.83
C GLU A 169 -88.46 -10.99 -62.77
N LEU A 170 -87.23 -11.32 -63.21
CA LEU A 170 -86.18 -11.81 -62.33
C LEU A 170 -85.63 -10.65 -61.49
N GLN A 171 -86.24 -10.47 -60.32
CA GLN A 171 -85.84 -9.47 -59.34
C GLN A 171 -84.46 -9.79 -58.74
N LYS A 172 -83.46 -8.99 -59.16
CA LYS A 172 -82.14 -8.72 -58.54
C LYS A 172 -81.66 -9.59 -57.38
N ILE A 173 -80.53 -10.28 -57.59
CA ILE A 173 -79.40 -10.41 -56.63
C ILE A 173 -78.11 -10.55 -57.48
N ALA A 174 -76.97 -9.87 -57.27
CA ALA A 174 -76.57 -8.77 -56.37
C ALA A 174 -76.26 -7.50 -57.24
N SER A 175 -75.43 -6.49 -56.95
CA SER A 175 -74.57 -6.10 -55.81
C SER A 175 -74.78 -4.62 -55.45
N SER A 176 -74.48 -4.26 -54.20
CA SER A 176 -74.73 -2.93 -53.62
C SER A 176 -73.68 -1.87 -53.99
N SER A 177 -74.06 -0.90 -54.81
CA SER A 177 -74.01 0.54 -54.46
C SER A 177 -74.74 1.35 -55.55
N GLY A 178 -75.29 2.53 -55.21
CA GLY A 178 -76.05 3.35 -56.17
C GLY A 178 -77.57 3.15 -56.13
N ALA A 179 -78.17 3.06 -54.93
CA ALA A 179 -79.59 3.34 -54.80
C ALA A 179 -79.82 4.86 -54.87
N ASN A 180 -80.30 5.36 -56.01
CA ASN A 180 -81.23 6.50 -56.16
C ASN A 180 -81.54 6.74 -57.66
N ASN A 181 -82.80 7.12 -57.94
CA ASN A 181 -83.42 7.40 -59.26
C ASN A 181 -84.07 6.20 -59.98
N MET A 182 -85.14 5.67 -59.36
CA MET A 182 -86.36 5.42 -60.14
C MET A 182 -87.09 6.76 -60.33
N LEU A 183 -87.70 6.96 -61.51
CA LEU A 183 -88.20 8.23 -62.07
C LEU A 183 -87.10 9.10 -62.74
N SER A 184 -87.26 9.28 -64.07
CA SER A 184 -86.48 10.15 -64.97
C SER A 184 -84.96 10.20 -64.74
N GLY A 185 -84.26 9.15 -65.17
CA GLY A 185 -82.85 9.32 -65.52
C GLY A 185 -82.71 10.29 -66.71
N PRO A 186 -81.61 11.07 -66.81
CA PRO A 186 -81.29 11.77 -68.05
C PRO A 186 -81.18 10.76 -69.21
N PRO A 187 -81.37 11.17 -70.48
CA PRO A 187 -81.24 10.28 -71.62
C PRO A 187 -79.89 9.55 -71.54
N SER A 188 -79.87 8.24 -71.83
CA SER A 188 -78.65 7.46 -71.71
C SER A 188 -77.56 8.10 -72.55
N SER A 189 -76.40 8.35 -71.95
CA SER A 189 -75.26 8.88 -72.70
C SER A 189 -74.85 7.82 -73.73
N PRO A 190 -74.81 8.14 -75.03
CA PRO A 190 -74.38 7.18 -76.04
C PRO A 190 -72.99 6.61 -75.76
N MET A 191 -72.12 7.41 -75.12
CA MET A 191 -70.79 6.97 -74.67
C MET A 191 -70.88 6.03 -73.45
N GLY A 192 -71.76 6.34 -72.51
CA GLY A 192 -72.05 5.48 -71.36
C GLY A 192 -72.53 4.08 -71.79
N ASP A 193 -73.40 4.00 -72.79
CA ASP A 193 -73.93 2.73 -73.32
C ASP A 193 -72.83 1.85 -73.94
N VAL A 194 -71.89 2.46 -74.67
CA VAL A 194 -70.71 1.75 -75.22
C VAL A 194 -69.77 1.29 -74.10
N MET A 195 -69.49 2.12 -73.09
CA MET A 195 -68.64 1.73 -71.96
C MET A 195 -69.28 0.68 -71.03
N GLN A 196 -70.61 0.62 -70.98
CA GLN A 196 -71.37 -0.40 -70.24
C GLN A 196 -71.56 -1.70 -71.02
N THR A 197 -71.18 -1.75 -72.30
CA THR A 197 -71.21 -2.97 -73.10
C THR A 197 -70.26 -4.02 -72.50
N PRO A 198 -70.68 -5.29 -72.30
CA PRO A 198 -69.87 -6.32 -71.62
C PRO A 198 -68.48 -6.54 -72.23
N GLN A 199 -68.34 -6.37 -73.54
CA GLN A 199 -67.07 -6.47 -74.25
C GLN A 199 -66.05 -5.40 -73.81
N PHE A 200 -66.49 -4.15 -73.62
CA PHE A 200 -65.65 -3.06 -73.13
C PHE A 200 -65.17 -3.31 -71.70
N GLN A 201 -66.12 -3.66 -70.81
CA GLN A 201 -65.82 -3.96 -69.41
C GLN A 201 -64.86 -5.15 -69.28
N LEU A 202 -65.08 -6.22 -70.04
CA LEU A 202 -64.21 -7.41 -70.02
C LEU A 202 -62.80 -7.10 -70.53
N ARG A 203 -62.64 -6.29 -71.59
CA ARG A 203 -61.32 -5.86 -72.07
C ARG A 203 -60.59 -5.02 -71.02
N ARG A 204 -61.28 -4.07 -70.38
CA ARG A 204 -60.71 -3.22 -69.31
C ARG A 204 -60.22 -4.06 -68.12
N LEU A 205 -61.04 -5.00 -67.64
CA LEU A 205 -60.67 -5.90 -66.54
C LEU A 205 -59.49 -6.81 -66.90
N LYS A 206 -59.43 -7.33 -68.13
CA LYS A 206 -58.28 -8.14 -68.61
C LYS A 206 -56.97 -7.35 -68.57
N LYS A 207 -56.97 -6.08 -68.98
CA LYS A 207 -55.78 -5.21 -68.91
C LYS A 207 -55.32 -4.98 -67.46
N GLN A 208 -56.25 -4.67 -66.56
CA GLN A 208 -55.94 -4.48 -65.14
C GLN A 208 -55.37 -5.76 -64.50
N LEU A 209 -55.94 -6.93 -64.83
CA LEU A 209 -55.46 -8.23 -64.33
C LEU A 209 -54.06 -8.61 -64.86
N ALA A 210 -53.64 -8.10 -66.01
CA ALA A 210 -52.28 -8.31 -66.51
C ALA A 210 -51.25 -7.54 -65.67
N VAL A 211 -51.50 -6.25 -65.44
CA VAL A 211 -50.62 -5.38 -64.62
C VAL A 211 -50.53 -5.88 -63.17
N GLU A 212 -51.65 -6.30 -62.56
CA GLU A 212 -51.62 -6.87 -61.20
C GLU A 212 -50.84 -8.20 -61.10
N ARG A 213 -50.73 -8.96 -62.19
CA ARG A 213 -49.88 -10.17 -62.22
C ARG A 213 -48.40 -9.80 -62.31
N GLU A 214 -48.05 -8.83 -63.14
CA GLU A 214 -46.69 -8.30 -63.27
C GLU A 214 -46.19 -7.75 -61.93
N ASN A 215 -46.97 -6.86 -61.29
CA ASN A 215 -46.67 -6.33 -59.95
C ASN A 215 -46.48 -7.45 -58.89
N ARG A 216 -47.31 -8.50 -58.94
CA ARG A 216 -47.19 -9.64 -58.02
C ARG A 216 -45.91 -10.43 -58.25
N ASP A 217 -45.56 -10.65 -59.52
CA ASP A 217 -44.38 -11.43 -59.90
C ASP A 217 -43.09 -10.66 -59.57
N GLU A 218 -43.10 -9.32 -59.71
CA GLU A 218 -42.04 -8.42 -59.19
C GLU A 218 -41.89 -8.53 -57.67
N LEU A 219 -42.98 -8.42 -56.91
CA LEU A 219 -42.97 -8.55 -55.45
C LEU A 219 -42.52 -9.95 -54.98
N GLU A 220 -42.79 -11.01 -55.75
CA GLU A 220 -42.32 -12.36 -55.46
C GLU A 220 -40.79 -12.47 -55.60
N VAL A 221 -40.20 -11.80 -56.60
CA VAL A 221 -38.75 -11.68 -56.76
C VAL A 221 -38.13 -10.88 -55.60
N GLU A 222 -38.67 -9.70 -55.29
CA GLU A 222 -38.17 -8.88 -54.15
C GLU A 222 -38.24 -9.64 -52.82
N LEU A 223 -39.30 -10.41 -52.58
CA LEU A 223 -39.43 -11.24 -51.38
C LEU A 223 -38.40 -12.38 -51.35
N ALA A 224 -38.08 -12.99 -52.50
CA ALA A 224 -37.05 -14.01 -52.59
C ALA A 224 -35.64 -13.44 -52.31
N GLU A 225 -35.33 -12.26 -52.85
CA GLU A 225 -34.05 -11.57 -52.60
C GLU A 225 -33.92 -11.13 -51.13
N ASN A 226 -34.97 -10.56 -50.54
CA ASN A 226 -34.99 -10.19 -49.13
C ASN A 226 -34.80 -11.40 -48.21
N ARG A 227 -35.46 -12.54 -48.49
CA ARG A 227 -35.25 -13.79 -47.74
C ARG A 227 -33.79 -14.25 -47.80
N LYS A 228 -33.17 -14.20 -48.98
CA LYS A 228 -31.74 -14.53 -49.15
C LYS A 228 -30.85 -13.60 -48.32
N LEU A 229 -31.10 -12.28 -48.37
CA LEU A 229 -30.33 -11.30 -47.60
C LEU A 229 -30.46 -11.53 -46.08
N ILE A 230 -31.65 -11.85 -45.58
CA ILE A 230 -31.86 -12.22 -44.17
C ILE A 230 -31.01 -13.43 -43.79
N THR A 231 -31.04 -14.51 -44.58
CA THR A 231 -30.24 -15.72 -44.27
C THR A 231 -28.73 -15.45 -44.29
N GLU A 232 -28.24 -14.54 -45.13
CA GLU A 232 -26.84 -14.12 -45.13
C GLU A 232 -26.49 -13.32 -43.85
N LYS A 233 -27.39 -12.43 -43.41
CA LYS A 233 -27.22 -11.65 -42.19
C LYS A 233 -27.26 -12.51 -40.93
N ASP A 234 -28.15 -13.49 -40.86
CA ASP A 234 -28.21 -14.45 -39.75
C ASP A 234 -26.92 -15.30 -39.67
N ALA A 235 -26.36 -15.70 -40.82
CA ALA A 235 -25.06 -16.37 -40.88
C ALA A 235 -23.92 -15.45 -40.39
N GLN A 236 -23.90 -14.18 -40.79
CA GLN A 236 -22.92 -13.19 -40.29
C GLN A 236 -23.04 -12.99 -38.77
N ILE A 237 -24.25 -12.83 -38.24
CA ILE A 237 -24.52 -12.70 -36.80
C ILE A 237 -24.01 -13.94 -36.05
N THR A 238 -24.31 -15.14 -36.54
CA THR A 238 -23.85 -16.40 -35.94
C THR A 238 -22.33 -16.50 -35.88
N MET A 239 -21.62 -16.12 -36.95
CA MET A 239 -20.15 -16.09 -36.96
C MET A 239 -19.57 -15.05 -35.98
N MET A 240 -20.19 -13.87 -35.86
CA MET A 240 -19.76 -12.87 -34.87
C MET A 240 -20.01 -13.34 -33.44
N GLN A 241 -21.14 -13.99 -33.16
CA GLN A 241 -21.44 -14.53 -31.84
C GLN A 241 -20.40 -15.58 -31.41
N GLN A 242 -20.10 -16.55 -32.28
CA GLN A 242 -19.05 -17.55 -32.02
C GLN A 242 -17.68 -16.92 -31.75
N ARG A 243 -17.36 -15.81 -32.44
CA ARG A 243 -16.12 -15.04 -32.20
C ARG A 243 -16.14 -14.35 -30.83
N ILE A 244 -17.27 -13.77 -30.43
CA ILE A 244 -17.47 -13.14 -29.11
C ILE A 244 -17.31 -14.20 -28.01
N ASP A 245 -17.98 -15.35 -28.13
CA ASP A 245 -17.94 -16.43 -27.15
C ASP A 245 -16.50 -16.97 -26.98
N ARG A 246 -15.77 -17.14 -28.08
CA ARG A 246 -14.35 -17.54 -28.06
C ARG A 246 -13.45 -16.50 -27.39
N LEU A 247 -13.71 -15.21 -27.61
CA LEU A 247 -12.96 -14.12 -26.96
C LEU A 247 -13.28 -14.03 -25.47
N ALA A 248 -14.54 -14.22 -25.08
CA ALA A 248 -14.96 -14.27 -23.68
C ALA A 248 -14.24 -15.39 -22.92
N LEU A 249 -14.20 -16.60 -23.49
CA LEU A 249 -13.53 -17.77 -22.87
C LEU A 249 -12.00 -17.58 -22.77
N LEU A 250 -11.37 -16.90 -23.73
CA LEU A 250 -9.95 -16.54 -23.64
C LEU A 250 -9.69 -15.47 -22.58
N ASN A 251 -10.57 -14.47 -22.47
CA ASN A 251 -10.48 -13.42 -21.45
C ASN A 251 -10.69 -13.98 -20.03
N GLU A 252 -11.66 -14.89 -19.85
CA GLU A 252 -11.90 -15.59 -18.58
C GLU A 252 -10.68 -16.40 -18.13
N LYS A 253 -10.04 -17.13 -19.05
CA LYS A 253 -8.77 -17.82 -18.78
C LYS A 253 -7.65 -16.84 -18.42
N GLN A 254 -7.49 -15.77 -19.18
CA GLN A 254 -6.47 -14.75 -18.90
C GLN A 254 -6.73 -13.99 -17.59
N ALA A 255 -7.99 -13.87 -17.15
CA ALA A 255 -8.37 -13.33 -15.85
C ALA A 255 -8.09 -14.32 -14.71
N ALA A 256 -8.29 -15.62 -14.94
CA ALA A 256 -7.91 -16.67 -14.00
C ALA A 256 -6.38 -16.77 -13.84
N ASP A 257 -5.61 -16.63 -14.92
CA ASP A 257 -4.14 -16.60 -14.91
C ASP A 257 -3.57 -15.29 -14.33
N GLN A 258 -4.35 -14.19 -14.33
CA GLN A 258 -4.01 -12.92 -13.67
C GLN A 258 -4.30 -12.92 -12.16
N ARG A 259 -5.15 -13.83 -11.68
CA ARG A 259 -5.29 -14.05 -10.24
C ARG A 259 -3.96 -14.63 -9.78
N GLU A 260 -3.28 -13.95 -8.85
CA GLU A 260 -1.93 -14.36 -8.43
C GLU A 260 -1.91 -15.85 -8.10
N PRO A 261 -0.93 -16.61 -8.63
CA PRO A 261 -0.86 -18.04 -8.37
C PRO A 261 -0.90 -18.27 -6.87
N ARG A 262 -1.69 -19.24 -6.39
CA ARG A 262 -1.86 -19.53 -4.96
C ARG A 262 -0.53 -19.69 -4.22
N GLU A 263 0.50 -20.19 -4.92
CA GLU A 263 1.88 -20.29 -4.42
C GLU A 263 2.51 -18.91 -4.10
N VAL A 264 2.23 -17.88 -4.88
CA VAL A 264 2.68 -16.49 -4.66
C VAL A 264 1.96 -15.86 -3.47
N GLU A 265 0.65 -16.10 -3.34
CA GLU A 265 -0.15 -15.67 -2.18
C GLU A 265 0.38 -16.32 -0.89
N GLU A 266 0.58 -17.65 -0.89
CA GLU A 266 1.19 -18.37 0.23
C GLU A 266 2.63 -17.90 0.52
N LEU A 267 3.43 -17.56 -0.49
CA LEU A 267 4.77 -17.01 -0.29
C LEU A 267 4.73 -15.59 0.31
N ARG A 268 3.73 -14.77 -0.04
CA ARG A 268 3.49 -13.46 0.58
C ARG A 268 3.14 -13.62 2.06
N GLU A 269 2.17 -14.48 2.40
CA GLU A 269 1.81 -14.78 3.79
C GLU A 269 3.00 -15.32 4.61
N LYS A 270 3.78 -16.23 4.03
CA LYS A 270 5.01 -16.76 4.66
C LYS A 270 6.06 -15.66 4.86
N ASN A 271 6.19 -14.70 3.93
CA ASN A 271 7.10 -13.57 4.04
C ASN A 271 6.66 -12.60 5.15
N GLU A 272 5.36 -12.25 5.21
CA GLU A 272 4.79 -11.43 6.28
C GLU A 272 4.96 -12.09 7.66
N SER A 273 4.70 -13.41 7.77
CA SER A 273 4.96 -14.19 8.99
C SER A 273 6.45 -14.20 9.39
N LEU A 274 7.37 -14.29 8.43
CA LEU A 274 8.81 -14.19 8.67
C LEU A 274 9.20 -12.77 9.10
N MET A 275 8.61 -11.74 8.50
CA MET A 275 8.84 -10.34 8.86
C MET A 275 8.41 -10.06 10.30
N VAL A 276 7.24 -10.54 10.73
CA VAL A 276 6.77 -10.41 12.12
C VAL A 276 7.75 -11.09 13.09
N ARG A 277 8.14 -12.34 12.81
CA ARG A 277 9.11 -13.07 13.65
C ARG A 277 10.49 -12.41 13.69
N LEU A 278 10.93 -11.79 12.60
CA LEU A 278 12.18 -11.02 12.57
C LEU A 278 12.11 -9.78 13.46
N HIS A 279 11.01 -9.03 13.42
CA HIS A 279 10.81 -7.87 14.31
C HIS A 279 10.72 -8.28 15.78
N GLU A 280 10.07 -9.41 16.08
CA GLU A 280 10.01 -9.96 17.44
C GLU A 280 11.40 -10.39 17.94
N ALA A 281 12.19 -11.09 17.13
CA ALA A 281 13.57 -11.46 17.46
C ALA A 281 14.47 -10.24 17.64
N LEU A 282 14.32 -9.19 16.81
CA LEU A 282 15.05 -7.93 16.97
C LEU A 282 14.69 -7.23 18.29
N ARG A 283 13.41 -7.25 18.68
CA ARG A 283 12.95 -6.74 19.97
C ARG A 283 13.56 -7.52 21.15
N GLN A 284 13.52 -8.85 21.10
CA GLN A 284 14.16 -9.71 22.11
C GLN A 284 15.67 -9.43 22.23
N CYS A 285 16.37 -9.25 21.10
CA CYS A 285 17.78 -8.84 21.10
C CYS A 285 18.02 -7.45 21.71
N GLN A 286 17.10 -6.51 21.51
CA GLN A 286 17.17 -5.18 22.13
C GLN A 286 16.93 -5.26 23.65
N ASP A 287 15.93 -6.03 24.08
CA ASP A 287 15.61 -6.25 25.49
C ASP A 287 16.81 -6.90 26.22
N LEU A 288 17.35 -8.00 25.67
CA LEU A 288 18.57 -8.67 26.16
C LEU A 288 19.79 -7.74 26.20
N LYS A 289 19.93 -6.81 25.24
CA LYS A 289 21.00 -5.80 25.25
C LYS A 289 20.83 -4.82 26.41
N THR A 290 19.59 -4.44 26.76
CA THR A 290 19.33 -3.59 27.93
C THR A 290 19.53 -4.35 29.25
N GLU A 291 19.09 -5.61 29.34
CA GLU A 291 19.28 -6.48 30.50
C GLU A 291 20.78 -6.74 30.75
N LYS A 292 21.54 -7.08 29.71
CA LYS A 292 23.00 -7.17 29.79
C LYS A 292 23.61 -5.87 30.33
N GLY A 293 23.18 -4.72 29.80
CA GLY A 293 23.65 -3.41 30.28
C GLY A 293 23.27 -3.09 31.74
N GLN A 294 22.23 -3.72 32.29
CA GLN A 294 21.90 -3.64 33.71
C GLN A 294 22.78 -4.61 34.54
N MET A 295 22.98 -5.84 34.07
CA MET A 295 23.87 -6.82 34.71
C MET A 295 25.32 -6.33 34.76
N ASP A 296 25.86 -5.79 33.67
CA ASP A 296 27.21 -5.21 33.61
C ASP A 296 27.39 -4.10 34.66
N ARG A 297 26.38 -3.23 34.86
CA ARG A 297 26.40 -2.21 35.93
C ARG A 297 26.38 -2.84 37.32
N LYS A 298 25.60 -3.91 37.53
CA LYS A 298 25.55 -4.59 38.83
C LYS A 298 26.85 -5.34 39.15
N ILE A 299 27.52 -5.90 38.14
CA ILE A 299 28.86 -6.48 38.25
C ILE A 299 29.87 -5.41 38.66
N ASN A 300 29.84 -4.22 38.05
CA ASN A 300 30.71 -3.10 38.44
C ASN A 300 30.45 -2.68 39.89
N GLN A 301 29.20 -2.47 40.29
CA GLN A 301 28.84 -2.14 41.67
C GLN A 301 29.34 -3.19 42.68
N LEU A 302 29.11 -4.48 42.41
CA LEU A 302 29.58 -5.56 43.28
C LEU A 302 31.12 -5.67 43.33
N SER A 303 31.80 -5.24 42.26
CA SER A 303 33.26 -5.19 42.19
C SER A 303 33.84 -4.02 43.00
N GLU A 304 33.16 -2.86 42.99
CA GLU A 304 33.45 -1.73 43.88
C GLU A 304 33.22 -2.11 45.35
N GLU A 305 32.06 -2.68 45.68
CA GLU A 305 31.73 -3.16 47.03
C GLU A 305 32.75 -4.22 47.53
N ASN A 306 33.17 -5.15 46.68
CA ASN A 306 34.23 -6.12 47.00
C ASN A 306 35.61 -5.45 47.17
N GLY A 307 35.89 -4.39 46.41
CA GLY A 307 37.10 -3.58 46.56
C GLY A 307 37.17 -2.90 47.93
N ASP A 308 36.08 -2.26 48.35
CA ASP A 308 35.95 -1.64 49.67
C ASP A 308 36.06 -2.64 50.81
N LEU A 309 35.43 -3.82 50.69
CA LEU A 309 35.55 -4.90 51.66
C LEU A 309 36.99 -5.44 51.73
N SER A 310 37.66 -5.58 50.58
CA SER A 310 39.06 -6.01 50.51
C SER A 310 40.02 -4.99 51.12
N PHE A 311 39.73 -3.69 50.97
CA PHE A 311 40.47 -2.62 51.62
C PHE A 311 40.32 -2.69 53.15
N LYS A 312 39.08 -2.75 53.66
CA LYS A 312 38.79 -2.86 55.10
C LYS A 312 39.41 -4.12 55.71
N LEU A 313 39.41 -5.24 55.01
CA LEU A 313 40.03 -6.48 55.48
C LEU A 313 41.56 -6.36 55.58
N ARG A 314 42.20 -5.64 54.64
CA ARG A 314 43.63 -5.33 54.70
C ARG A 314 43.98 -4.37 55.84
N GLU A 315 43.13 -3.37 56.09
CA GLU A 315 43.25 -2.44 57.21
C GLU A 315 43.14 -3.17 58.56
N ILE A 316 42.12 -4.03 58.73
CA ILE A 316 41.97 -4.87 59.93
C ILE A 316 43.18 -5.80 60.10
N ALA A 317 43.69 -6.42 59.03
CA ALA A 317 44.89 -7.25 59.11
C ALA A 317 46.12 -6.43 59.55
N SER A 318 46.27 -5.19 59.08
CA SER A 318 47.34 -4.29 59.52
C SER A 318 47.21 -3.94 61.01
N HIS A 319 46.00 -3.64 61.50
CA HIS A 319 45.77 -3.39 62.92
C HIS A 319 46.03 -4.63 63.79
N LEU A 320 45.69 -5.83 63.31
CA LEU A 320 45.99 -7.08 64.02
C LEU A 320 47.50 -7.35 64.13
N VAL A 321 48.28 -7.06 63.08
CA VAL A 321 49.76 -7.15 63.14
C VAL A 321 50.32 -6.15 64.16
N GLN A 322 49.89 -4.89 64.12
CA GLN A 322 50.33 -3.85 65.07
C GLN A 322 49.98 -4.21 66.52
N LEU A 323 48.80 -4.77 66.77
CA LEU A 323 48.40 -5.24 68.11
C LEU A 323 49.21 -6.46 68.55
N GLN A 324 49.59 -7.36 67.63
CA GLN A 324 50.45 -8.50 67.94
C GLN A 324 51.89 -8.06 68.25
N GLU A 325 52.41 -7.07 67.53
CA GLU A 325 53.71 -6.45 67.80
C GLU A 325 53.72 -5.80 69.18
N ALA A 326 52.76 -4.93 69.50
CA ALA A 326 52.63 -4.31 70.83
C ALA A 326 52.42 -5.32 71.97
N LEU A 327 51.72 -6.43 71.72
CA LEU A 327 51.57 -7.53 72.69
C LEU A 327 52.89 -8.27 72.94
N ASN A 328 53.69 -8.48 71.88
CA ASN A 328 55.00 -9.10 72.00
C ASN A 328 55.96 -8.18 72.77
N GLU A 329 56.02 -6.89 72.43
CA GLU A 329 56.82 -5.88 73.15
C GLU A 329 56.47 -5.86 74.65
N LEU A 330 55.18 -5.75 75.00
CA LEU A 330 54.73 -5.76 76.40
C LEU A 330 55.04 -7.08 77.13
N SER A 331 55.02 -8.21 76.41
CA SER A 331 55.40 -9.53 76.94
C SER A 331 56.92 -9.60 77.21
N GLU A 332 57.74 -9.08 76.30
CA GLU A 332 59.20 -8.99 76.48
C GLU A 332 59.56 -8.05 77.65
N GLU A 333 58.93 -6.88 77.74
CA GLU A 333 59.06 -5.96 78.88
C GLU A 333 58.65 -6.61 80.20
N HIS A 334 57.52 -7.33 80.23
CA HIS A 334 57.06 -8.04 81.42
C HIS A 334 58.05 -9.13 81.85
N ASN A 335 58.56 -9.93 80.92
CA ASN A 335 59.56 -10.96 81.20
C ASN A 335 60.87 -10.36 81.72
N ALA A 336 61.36 -9.27 81.12
CA ALA A 336 62.57 -8.57 81.55
C ALA A 336 62.40 -7.92 82.94
N ALA A 337 61.22 -7.37 83.25
CA ALA A 337 60.91 -6.85 84.57
C ALA A 337 60.83 -7.97 85.62
N MET A 338 60.27 -9.12 85.26
CA MET A 338 60.20 -10.30 86.13
C MET A 338 61.57 -10.90 86.43
N THR A 339 62.45 -11.07 85.43
CA THR A 339 63.81 -11.55 85.66
C THR A 339 64.61 -10.57 86.52
N GLN A 340 64.55 -9.26 86.22
CA GLN A 340 65.21 -8.25 87.05
C GLN A 340 64.69 -8.24 88.50
N SER A 341 63.39 -8.46 88.70
CA SER A 341 62.81 -8.57 90.05
C SER A 341 63.29 -9.82 90.79
N GLN A 342 63.41 -10.95 90.10
CA GLN A 342 63.94 -12.20 90.68
C GLN A 342 65.44 -12.09 91.00
N GLU A 343 66.24 -11.48 90.13
CA GLU A 343 67.66 -11.19 90.38
C GLU A 343 67.84 -10.29 91.60
N LYS A 344 67.07 -9.21 91.71
CA LYS A 344 67.06 -8.32 92.89
C LYS A 344 66.64 -9.05 94.16
N GLN A 345 65.63 -9.91 94.08
CA GLN A 345 65.21 -10.74 95.22
C GLN A 345 66.33 -11.68 95.66
N GLY A 346 66.93 -12.43 94.73
CA GLY A 346 68.04 -13.35 95.02
C GLY A 346 69.28 -12.63 95.60
N GLN A 347 69.60 -11.44 95.11
CA GLN A 347 70.65 -10.60 95.68
C GLN A 347 70.32 -10.20 97.13
N LEU A 348 69.10 -9.71 97.39
CA LEU A 348 68.67 -9.33 98.75
C LEU A 348 68.63 -10.53 99.71
N GLU A 349 68.24 -11.71 99.24
CA GLU A 349 68.29 -12.96 100.02
C GLU A 349 69.72 -13.37 100.35
N SER A 350 70.65 -13.23 99.39
CA SER A 350 72.09 -13.47 99.58
C SER A 350 72.71 -12.47 100.57
N ASP A 351 72.42 -11.17 100.41
CA ASP A 351 72.90 -10.11 101.29
C ASP A 351 72.36 -10.28 102.73
N LEU A 352 71.08 -10.63 102.87
CA LEU A 352 70.47 -10.97 104.15
C LEU A 352 71.13 -12.20 104.78
N HIS A 353 71.44 -13.24 104.00
CA HIS A 353 72.14 -14.41 104.53
C HIS A 353 73.55 -14.06 104.99
N ALA A 354 74.31 -13.28 104.21
CA ALA A 354 75.65 -12.81 104.58
C ALA A 354 75.62 -11.99 105.88
N ALA A 355 74.72 -11.02 105.99
CA ALA A 355 74.53 -10.21 107.20
C ALA A 355 74.12 -11.07 108.42
N LEU A 356 73.31 -12.12 108.23
CA LEU A 356 72.97 -13.06 109.30
C LEU A 356 74.16 -13.91 109.77
N GLN A 357 75.10 -14.27 108.89
CA GLN A 357 76.32 -14.97 109.28
C GLN A 357 77.33 -14.04 109.97
N GLU A 358 77.49 -12.81 109.49
CA GLU A 358 78.31 -11.78 110.15
C GLU A 358 77.78 -11.45 111.55
N LYS A 359 76.45 -11.34 111.68
CA LYS A 359 75.76 -11.20 112.97
C LYS A 359 76.12 -12.34 113.92
N LYS A 360 76.01 -13.61 113.50
CA LYS A 360 76.36 -14.77 114.32
C LYS A 360 77.82 -14.76 114.76
N CYS A 361 78.76 -14.54 113.85
CA CYS A 361 80.19 -14.42 114.16
C CYS A 361 80.47 -13.30 115.18
N SER A 362 79.71 -12.19 115.08
CA SER A 362 79.78 -11.09 116.05
C SER A 362 79.16 -11.46 117.41
N GLU A 363 78.05 -12.20 117.42
CA GLU A 363 77.43 -12.75 118.64
C GLU A 363 78.38 -13.73 119.36
N GLU A 364 78.97 -14.69 118.63
CA GLU A 364 80.00 -15.61 119.15
C GLU A 364 81.21 -14.84 119.73
N LYS A 365 81.67 -13.79 119.03
CA LYS A 365 82.74 -12.92 119.52
C LYS A 365 82.34 -12.17 120.80
N ILE A 366 81.09 -11.73 120.92
CA ILE A 366 80.56 -11.10 122.13
C ILE A 366 80.51 -12.11 123.28
N GLU A 367 80.01 -13.33 123.06
CA GLU A 367 80.00 -14.39 124.09
C GLU A 367 81.42 -14.73 124.57
N ILE A 368 82.39 -14.87 123.65
CA ILE A 368 83.81 -15.07 124.00
C ILE A 368 84.36 -13.90 124.82
N LEU A 369 84.01 -12.66 124.48
CA LEU A 369 84.43 -11.48 125.24
C LEU A 369 83.76 -11.40 126.61
N GLN A 370 82.47 -11.72 126.72
CA GLN A 370 81.75 -11.80 127.99
C GLN A 370 82.36 -12.89 128.90
N GLY A 371 82.62 -14.09 128.38
CA GLY A 371 83.29 -15.16 129.14
C GLY A 371 84.70 -14.78 129.60
N LYS A 372 85.45 -14.04 128.78
CA LYS A 372 86.75 -13.46 129.20
C LYS A 372 86.60 -12.40 130.28
N ILE A 373 85.59 -11.53 130.20
CA ILE A 373 85.29 -10.53 131.23
C ILE A 373 84.95 -11.25 132.54
N SER A 374 84.04 -12.23 132.52
CA SER A 374 83.70 -13.02 133.73
C SER A 374 84.92 -13.71 134.35
N LEU A 375 85.83 -14.26 133.54
CA LEU A 375 87.08 -14.85 134.04
C LEU A 375 88.03 -13.81 134.64
N LEU A 376 88.08 -12.59 134.10
CA LEU A 376 88.87 -11.48 134.65
C LEU A 376 88.24 -10.92 135.92
N GLU A 377 86.91 -10.85 135.99
CA GLU A 377 86.14 -10.50 137.19
C GLU A 377 86.36 -11.54 138.29
N ASP A 378 86.34 -12.85 137.99
CA ASP A 378 86.71 -13.93 138.92
C ASP A 378 88.16 -13.80 139.42
N GLN A 379 89.11 -13.40 138.56
CA GLN A 379 90.50 -13.16 138.97
C GLN A 379 90.64 -11.93 139.85
N LEU A 380 89.92 -10.84 139.54
CA LEU A 380 89.85 -9.64 140.37
C LEU A 380 89.17 -9.92 141.72
N ALA A 381 88.11 -10.73 141.74
CA ALA A 381 87.46 -11.17 142.96
C ALA A 381 88.41 -12.01 143.83
N LYS A 382 89.13 -12.98 143.24
CA LYS A 382 90.17 -13.76 143.95
C LYS A 382 91.31 -12.89 144.49
N LEU A 383 91.73 -11.88 143.74
CA LEU A 383 92.70 -10.88 144.23
C LEU A 383 92.12 -10.00 145.35
N GLY A 384 90.81 -9.71 145.29
CA GLY A 384 90.06 -9.04 146.35
C GLY A 384 89.96 -9.87 147.62
N ASP A 385 89.65 -11.16 147.52
CA ASP A 385 89.58 -12.11 148.64
C ASP A 385 90.98 -12.39 149.23
N CYS A 386 92.01 -12.54 148.40
CA CYS A 386 93.41 -12.55 148.85
C CYS A 386 93.85 -11.20 149.46
N GLY A 387 93.14 -10.11 149.17
CA GLY A 387 93.33 -8.80 149.82
C GLY A 387 92.44 -8.57 151.05
N ALA A 388 91.49 -9.47 151.31
CA ALA A 388 90.52 -9.39 152.41
C ALA A 388 90.96 -10.19 153.66
N GLN A 389 91.87 -11.15 153.50
CA GLN A 389 92.47 -11.89 154.60
C GLN A 389 93.94 -11.44 154.80
N GLU A 390 94.27 -11.01 156.02
CA GLU A 390 95.62 -10.59 156.47
C GLU A 390 96.18 -9.23 155.98
N LYS A 391 95.34 -8.17 156.03
CA LYS A 391 95.85 -6.82 156.33
C LYS A 391 96.31 -6.75 157.80
N GLY A 392 97.50 -7.27 158.11
CA GLY A 392 97.87 -7.46 159.51
C GLY A 392 99.33 -7.64 159.94
N GLU A 393 100.37 -7.46 159.11
CA GLU A 393 101.75 -7.62 159.65
C GLU A 393 102.88 -6.78 158.98
N VAL A 394 102.59 -5.90 158.03
CA VAL A 394 103.65 -5.15 157.28
C VAL A 394 104.24 -3.95 158.06
N MET A 395 103.81 -3.69 159.30
CA MET A 395 104.45 -2.64 160.12
C MET A 395 105.89 -3.01 160.50
N GLY A 396 106.22 -4.31 160.59
CA GLY A 396 107.57 -4.77 160.91
C GLY A 396 108.61 -4.37 159.85
N ASP A 397 108.28 -4.47 158.57
CA ASP A 397 109.22 -4.14 157.50
C ASP A 397 109.29 -2.62 157.24
N VAL A 398 108.21 -1.89 157.48
CA VAL A 398 108.23 -0.40 157.49
C VAL A 398 109.10 0.13 158.63
N LEU A 399 109.02 -0.46 159.83
CA LEU A 399 109.86 -0.07 160.97
C LEU A 399 111.34 -0.41 160.72
N LYS A 400 111.67 -1.59 160.19
CA LYS A 400 113.05 -1.93 159.77
C LYS A 400 113.59 -0.99 158.71
N LEU A 401 112.76 -0.55 157.76
CA LEU A 401 113.16 0.41 156.72
C LEU A 401 113.48 1.78 157.33
N GLU A 402 112.68 2.25 158.29
CA GLU A 402 112.94 3.52 158.98
C GLU A 402 114.15 3.42 159.93
N GLU A 403 114.36 2.29 160.60
CA GLU A 403 115.52 2.00 161.44
C GLU A 403 116.83 1.98 160.63
N LEU A 404 116.88 1.25 159.51
CA LEU A 404 118.02 1.26 158.56
C LEU A 404 118.29 2.65 157.99
N LYS A 405 117.25 3.42 157.67
CA LYS A 405 117.36 4.80 157.16
C LYS A 405 117.92 5.76 158.23
N GLN A 406 117.56 5.56 159.49
CA GLN A 406 118.11 6.30 160.63
C GLN A 406 119.58 5.89 160.89
N GLU A 407 119.92 4.61 160.74
CA GLU A 407 121.27 4.08 160.88
C GLU A 407 122.21 4.63 159.78
N VAL A 408 121.78 4.59 158.50
CA VAL A 408 122.46 5.21 157.35
C VAL A 408 122.68 6.71 157.58
N SER A 409 121.70 7.42 158.14
CA SER A 409 121.82 8.84 158.47
C SER A 409 122.88 9.09 159.56
N SER A 410 122.98 8.22 160.57
CA SER A 410 124.01 8.30 161.62
C SER A 410 125.41 7.99 161.10
N LEU A 411 125.54 7.04 160.16
CA LEU A 411 126.80 6.69 159.52
C LEU A 411 127.28 7.79 158.57
N ALA A 412 126.37 8.43 157.84
CA ALA A 412 126.68 9.61 157.03
C ALA A 412 127.21 10.78 157.88
N ALA A 413 126.60 11.03 159.05
CA ALA A 413 127.07 12.07 159.97
C ALA A 413 128.48 11.76 160.54
N LYS A 414 128.72 10.51 160.98
CA LYS A 414 130.06 10.07 161.44
C LYS A 414 131.10 10.10 160.32
N GLY A 415 130.70 9.80 159.08
CA GLY A 415 131.55 9.94 157.89
C GLY A 415 132.01 11.38 157.68
N ALA A 416 131.09 12.35 157.79
CA ALA A 416 131.40 13.77 157.67
C ALA A 416 132.32 14.27 158.81
N GLU A 417 132.08 13.85 160.06
CA GLU A 417 132.99 14.17 161.19
C GLU A 417 134.39 13.61 160.97
N LEU A 418 134.52 12.33 160.59
CA LEU A 418 135.82 11.73 160.32
C LEU A 418 136.54 12.44 159.18
N GLN A 419 135.84 12.78 158.10
CA GLN A 419 136.41 13.51 156.97
C GLN A 419 136.90 14.92 157.38
N ALA A 420 136.19 15.61 158.28
CA ALA A 420 136.64 16.88 158.86
C ALA A 420 137.81 16.73 159.85
N THR A 421 137.97 15.58 160.52
CA THR A 421 139.18 15.30 161.32
C THR A 421 140.39 14.97 160.46
N VAL A 422 140.21 14.25 159.34
CA VAL A 422 141.29 13.95 158.39
C VAL A 422 141.84 15.23 157.79
N LEU A 423 140.98 16.13 157.28
CA LEU A 423 141.42 17.42 156.72
C LEU A 423 142.22 18.26 157.72
N ARG A 424 141.78 18.37 158.99
CA ARG A 424 142.56 19.06 160.03
C ARG A 424 143.92 18.42 160.30
N LEU A 425 143.99 17.09 160.31
CA LEU A 425 145.26 16.37 160.53
C LEU A 425 146.20 16.49 159.32
N GLU A 426 145.66 16.61 158.11
CA GLU A 426 146.44 16.91 156.89
C GLU A 426 147.00 18.34 156.93
N GLU A 427 146.19 19.33 157.34
CA GLU A 427 146.66 20.71 157.56
C GLU A 427 147.74 20.79 158.66
N GLU A 428 147.52 20.15 159.81
CA GLU A 428 148.47 20.13 160.93
C GLU A 428 149.77 19.39 160.55
N LYS A 429 149.68 18.33 159.74
CA LYS A 429 150.83 17.64 159.15
C LYS A 429 151.61 18.56 158.20
N GLN A 430 150.94 19.23 157.26
CA GLN A 430 151.59 20.16 156.33
C GLN A 430 152.30 21.32 157.08
N GLN A 431 151.68 21.85 158.14
CA GLN A 431 152.28 22.87 159.00
C GLN A 431 153.54 22.34 159.72
N ARG A 432 153.51 21.11 160.26
CA ARG A 432 154.71 20.49 160.87
C ARG A 432 155.81 20.18 159.86
N GLU A 433 155.47 19.72 158.65
CA GLU A 433 156.44 19.48 157.58
C GLU A 433 157.11 20.78 157.12
N ALA A 434 156.35 21.87 156.97
CA ALA A 434 156.88 23.20 156.68
C ALA A 434 157.78 23.74 157.80
N ALA A 435 157.38 23.59 159.07
CA ALA A 435 158.19 23.99 160.22
C ALA A 435 159.52 23.20 160.30
N LEU A 436 159.48 21.87 160.07
CA LEU A 436 160.68 21.02 160.00
C LEU A 436 161.61 21.40 158.85
N GLN A 437 161.08 21.81 157.70
CA GLN A 437 161.89 22.33 156.59
C GLN A 437 162.53 23.68 156.93
N SER A 438 161.80 24.57 157.62
CA SER A 438 162.32 25.86 158.06
C SER A 438 163.44 25.72 159.11
N GLU A 439 163.27 24.84 160.11
CA GLU A 439 164.29 24.54 161.12
C GLU A 439 165.53 23.87 160.50
N ARG A 440 165.37 22.96 159.53
CA ARG A 440 166.50 22.40 158.77
C ARG A 440 167.25 23.46 157.97
N GLY A 441 166.55 24.42 157.38
CA GLY A 441 167.17 25.57 156.70
C GLY A 441 168.01 26.41 157.66
N ARG A 442 167.44 26.78 158.81
CA ARG A 442 168.15 27.53 159.86
C ARG A 442 169.39 26.79 160.38
N PHE A 443 169.29 25.48 160.59
CA PHE A 443 170.42 24.67 161.07
C PHE A 443 171.56 24.57 160.04
N GLU A 444 171.25 24.48 158.74
CA GLU A 444 172.26 24.54 157.67
C GLU A 444 172.90 25.93 157.56
N GLU A 445 172.16 27.01 157.82
CA GLU A 445 172.67 28.38 157.84
C GLU A 445 173.55 28.65 159.08
N GLU A 446 173.16 28.16 160.25
CA GLU A 446 173.93 28.31 161.51
C GLU A 446 175.23 27.48 161.50
N LYS A 447 175.24 26.33 160.80
CA LYS A 447 176.46 25.53 160.55
C LYS A 447 177.45 26.19 159.57
N ARG A 448 177.10 27.34 158.99
CA ARG A 448 177.92 28.07 158.01
C ARG A 448 178.58 29.34 158.59
N GLN A 449 178.46 29.56 159.90
CA GLN A 449 179.26 30.49 160.69
C GLN A 449 180.34 29.74 161.50
#